data_AF-X1VNX3-F1
#
_entry.id   AF-X1VNX3-F1
#
_cell.length_a   1.000
_cell.length_b   1.000
_cell.length_c   1.000
_cell.angle_alpha   90.00
_cell.angle_beta   90.00
_cell.angle_gamma   90.00
#
_symmetry.space_group_name_H-M   'P 1'
#
loop_
_entity.id
_entity.type
_entity.pdbx_description
1 polymer ?
#
loop_
_entity_poly.entity_id
_entity_poly.type
_entity_poly.pdbx_seq_one_letter_code
_entity_poly.pdbx_strand_id
1 'polypeptide(L)'
;PYVFIATADTDGGDFGGVYYLPEADPGAEWTDLQAGSYDVYSIAGSPEFKGDSQVIAIVTDETHTYVINNYGVVGDWTSGVELLEGDITPFTITAASDICFPSDFDETYKLFIGVVGAGGDVYQVTSGAAHDLNVDTDIISLDVVGEAGNTQLLAGAAGSAQIYLSTDGGSNWVGSTKPPTGDSETYVLMASDFADSGKAYAATSGIESAFSCTTDGGVTWNQLSL
;
A
#
# COMPACT_ATOMS: atom_id res chain seq x y z
N PRO A 1 -1.77 1.53 23.10
CA PRO A 1 -1.33 1.27 21.71
C PRO A 1 -2.53 0.72 20.96
N TYR A 2 -2.84 1.25 19.78
CA TYR A 2 -3.94 0.75 18.96
C TYR A 2 -3.42 -0.33 18.04
N VAL A 3 -4.14 -1.44 17.95
CA VAL A 3 -3.87 -2.50 16.97
C VAL A 3 -5.10 -2.62 16.08
N PHE A 4 -4.88 -2.60 14.78
CA PHE A 4 -5.89 -2.87 13.77
C PHE A 4 -5.55 -4.17 13.06
N ILE A 5 -6.57 -4.96 12.76
CA ILE A 5 -6.47 -6.13 11.89
C ILE A 5 -7.56 -6.02 10.85
N ALA A 6 -7.16 -6.20 9.61
CA ALA A 6 -8.04 -6.38 8.48
C ALA A 6 -8.15 -7.87 8.15
N THR A 7 -9.31 -8.31 7.70
CA THR A 7 -9.50 -9.63 7.13
C THR A 7 -10.10 -9.49 5.74
N ALA A 8 -9.75 -10.41 4.86
CA ALA A 8 -10.33 -10.60 3.55
C ALA A 8 -10.64 -12.08 3.41
N ASP A 9 -11.74 -12.40 2.74
CA ASP A 9 -12.02 -13.74 2.31
C ASP A 9 -11.48 -14.00 0.88
N THR A 10 -11.58 -15.24 0.40
CA THR A 10 -11.09 -15.66 -0.92
C THR A 10 -12.14 -16.42 -1.73
N ASP A 11 -13.28 -16.72 -1.13
CA ASP A 11 -14.47 -17.21 -1.81
C ASP A 11 -15.46 -16.07 -2.06
N GLY A 12 -16.69 -16.40 -2.48
CA GLY A 12 -17.63 -15.42 -3.03
C GLY A 12 -18.92 -15.35 -2.21
N GLY A 13 -19.31 -14.14 -1.84
CA GLY A 13 -20.52 -13.84 -1.08
C GLY A 13 -20.33 -13.80 0.44
N ASP A 14 -19.12 -14.04 0.92
CA ASP A 14 -18.68 -13.82 2.31
C ASP A 14 -17.65 -12.69 2.31
N PHE A 15 -17.67 -11.85 3.35
CA PHE A 15 -16.84 -10.65 3.41
C PHE A 15 -15.98 -10.63 4.67
N GLY A 16 -14.84 -9.97 4.55
CA GLY A 16 -13.94 -9.65 5.64
C GLY A 16 -14.44 -8.57 6.60
N GLY A 17 -13.49 -7.86 7.21
CA GLY A 17 -13.80 -6.89 8.25
C GLY A 17 -12.59 -6.16 8.82
N VAL A 18 -12.87 -5.18 9.67
CA VAL A 18 -11.86 -4.41 10.42
C VAL A 18 -12.10 -4.57 11.90
N TYR A 19 -11.08 -5.03 12.62
CA TYR A 19 -11.11 -5.21 14.06
C TYR A 19 -10.08 -4.31 14.72
N TYR A 20 -10.44 -3.68 15.84
CA TYR A 20 -9.52 -2.86 16.60
C TYR A 20 -9.41 -3.29 18.06
N LEU A 21 -8.23 -3.06 18.62
CA LEU A 21 -7.91 -3.23 20.03
C LEU A 21 -7.30 -1.92 20.57
N PRO A 22 -8.00 -1.19 21.47
CA PRO A 22 -7.56 0.13 21.92
C PRO A 22 -6.34 0.11 22.85
N GLU A 23 -6.09 -1.03 23.52
CA GLU A 23 -5.00 -1.18 24.47
C GLU A 23 -4.55 -2.63 24.51
N ALA A 24 -3.24 -2.89 24.52
CA ALA A 24 -2.67 -4.23 24.59
C ALA A 24 -2.66 -4.76 26.04
N ASP A 25 -3.76 -4.54 26.77
CA ASP A 25 -3.93 -5.05 28.13
C ASP A 25 -4.44 -6.50 28.09
N PRO A 26 -4.06 -7.37 29.04
CA PRO A 26 -4.41 -8.80 29.04
C PRO A 26 -5.91 -9.14 29.10
N GLY A 27 -6.80 -8.15 29.13
CA GLY A 27 -8.25 -8.31 29.10
C GLY A 27 -8.94 -7.45 28.05
N ALA A 28 -8.19 -6.83 27.13
CA ALA A 28 -8.79 -6.07 26.04
C ALA A 28 -9.47 -7.01 25.04
N GLU A 29 -10.65 -6.60 24.58
CA GLU A 29 -11.46 -7.36 23.63
C GLU A 29 -11.41 -6.69 22.26
N TRP A 30 -11.35 -7.52 21.22
CA TRP A 30 -11.47 -7.06 19.85
C TRP A 30 -12.85 -6.49 19.61
N THR A 31 -12.90 -5.30 19.02
CA THR A 31 -14.14 -4.69 18.57
C THR A 31 -14.16 -4.67 17.05
N ASP A 32 -15.23 -5.21 16.47
CA ASP A 32 -15.53 -5.10 15.04
C ASP A 32 -15.99 -3.67 14.73
N LEU A 33 -15.30 -3.00 13.79
CA LEU A 33 -15.66 -1.68 13.29
C LEU A 33 -16.77 -1.71 12.23
N GLN A 34 -17.28 -2.88 11.88
CA GLN A 34 -18.40 -3.06 10.96
C GLN A 34 -18.15 -2.39 9.61
N ALA A 35 -17.04 -2.77 8.96
CA ALA A 35 -16.63 -2.24 7.66
C ALA A 35 -17.70 -2.41 6.58
N GLY A 36 -18.58 -3.41 6.71
CA GLY A 36 -19.69 -3.66 5.81
C GLY A 36 -19.48 -4.93 5.01
N SER A 37 -20.02 -4.97 3.79
CA SER A 37 -19.85 -6.07 2.85
C SER A 37 -18.58 -5.87 2.03
N TYR A 38 -17.44 -5.93 2.71
CA TYR A 38 -16.14 -5.67 2.12
C TYR A 38 -15.07 -6.64 2.60
N ASP A 39 -14.25 -7.12 1.68
CA ASP A 39 -12.94 -7.68 2.00
C ASP A 39 -11.92 -6.57 2.16
N VAL A 40 -11.06 -6.68 3.17
CA VAL A 40 -10.13 -5.62 3.54
C VAL A 40 -8.69 -6.10 3.36
N TYR A 41 -7.99 -5.53 2.38
CA TYR A 41 -6.64 -5.96 1.99
C TYR A 41 -5.52 -5.14 2.61
N SER A 42 -5.81 -3.91 3.04
CA SER A 42 -4.84 -3.05 3.73
C SER A 42 -5.55 -2.10 4.68
N ILE A 43 -4.91 -1.79 5.80
CA ILE A 43 -5.46 -0.91 6.83
C ILE A 43 -4.35 -0.11 7.51
N ALA A 44 -4.61 1.18 7.73
CA ALA A 44 -3.73 2.05 8.49
C ALA A 44 -4.53 3.10 9.29
N GLY A 45 -3.99 3.50 10.45
CA GLY A 45 -4.35 4.80 11.02
C GLY A 45 -3.60 5.89 10.26
N SER A 46 -4.20 7.08 10.13
CA SER A 46 -3.48 8.24 9.61
C SER A 46 -2.21 8.52 10.43
N PRO A 47 -1.21 9.23 9.87
CA PRO A 47 -0.05 9.69 10.62
C PRO A 47 -0.42 10.47 11.90
N GLU A 48 -1.56 11.17 11.87
CA GLU A 48 -2.12 11.94 12.99
C GLU A 48 -3.27 11.21 13.70
N PHE A 49 -3.29 9.87 13.68
CA PHE A 49 -4.37 9.03 14.22
C PHE A 49 -4.79 9.41 15.65
N LYS A 50 -3.84 9.85 16.48
CA LYS A 50 -4.13 10.27 17.87
C LYS A 50 -4.98 11.54 17.95
N GLY A 51 -4.93 12.40 16.94
CA GLY A 51 -5.66 13.66 16.86
C GLY A 51 -6.98 13.54 16.10
N ASP A 52 -7.02 12.74 15.04
CA ASP A 52 -8.17 12.65 14.12
C ASP A 52 -8.97 11.34 14.23
N SER A 53 -8.41 10.30 14.88
CA SER A 53 -8.95 8.94 14.93
C SER A 53 -9.23 8.32 13.55
N GLN A 54 -8.56 8.80 12.50
CA GLN A 54 -8.82 8.39 11.13
C GLN A 54 -8.20 7.02 10.83
N VAL A 55 -9.06 6.05 10.55
CA VAL A 55 -8.69 4.73 10.02
C VAL A 55 -9.01 4.71 8.53
N ILE A 56 -8.06 4.22 7.74
CA ILE A 56 -8.15 4.15 6.27
C ILE A 56 -7.98 2.70 5.88
N ALA A 57 -8.84 2.20 5.01
CA ALA A 57 -8.83 0.82 4.56
C ALA A 57 -8.98 0.73 3.04
N ILE A 58 -8.26 -0.22 2.46
CA ILE A 58 -8.42 -0.63 1.05
C ILE A 58 -9.32 -1.84 1.03
N VAL A 59 -10.44 -1.72 0.32
CA VAL A 59 -11.51 -2.70 0.35
C VAL A 59 -12.01 -3.10 -1.02
N THR A 60 -12.61 -4.28 -1.15
CA THR A 60 -13.35 -4.70 -2.34
C THR A 60 -14.72 -5.26 -1.96
N ASP A 61 -15.73 -4.97 -2.78
CA ASP A 61 -17.08 -5.55 -2.68
C ASP A 61 -17.26 -6.77 -3.61
N GLU A 62 -16.15 -7.41 -3.97
CA GLU A 62 -16.03 -8.46 -5.00
C GLU A 62 -16.35 -8.00 -6.44
N THR A 63 -16.64 -6.72 -6.66
CA THR A 63 -16.84 -6.14 -8.00
C THR A 63 -16.01 -4.89 -8.25
N HIS A 64 -15.81 -4.07 -7.21
CA HIS A 64 -15.12 -2.79 -7.25
C HIS A 64 -14.19 -2.66 -6.03
N THR A 65 -13.13 -1.88 -6.18
CA THR A 65 -12.14 -1.63 -5.13
C THR A 65 -12.20 -0.18 -4.69
N TYR A 66 -12.14 0.08 -3.39
CA TYR A 66 -12.25 1.42 -2.82
C TYR A 66 -11.23 1.70 -1.72
N VAL A 67 -10.94 2.98 -1.51
CA VAL A 67 -10.37 3.49 -0.25
C VAL A 67 -11.48 4.07 0.60
N ILE A 68 -11.74 3.49 1.77
CA ILE A 68 -12.76 3.96 2.71
C ILE A 68 -12.12 4.49 4.00
N ASN A 69 -12.82 5.41 4.66
CA ASN A 69 -12.38 6.02 5.91
C ASN A 69 -13.39 5.77 7.02
N ASN A 70 -12.88 5.71 8.25
CA ASN A 70 -13.64 5.72 9.50
C ASN A 70 -12.95 6.65 10.49
N TYR A 71 -13.69 7.23 11.43
CA TYR A 71 -13.16 8.21 12.40
C TYR A 71 -13.27 7.71 13.85
N GLY A 72 -12.92 6.43 14.07
CA GLY A 72 -12.85 5.81 15.39
C GLY A 72 -14.20 5.41 15.98
N VAL A 73 -15.18 5.12 15.12
CA VAL A 73 -16.54 4.74 15.53
C VAL A 73 -16.95 3.43 14.87
N VAL A 74 -17.81 2.66 15.53
CA VAL A 74 -18.36 1.41 14.95
C VAL A 74 -19.34 1.78 13.83
N GLY A 75 -19.16 1.19 12.65
CA GLY A 75 -19.90 1.53 11.44
C GLY A 75 -19.49 2.89 10.86
N ASP A 76 -20.40 3.56 10.15
CA ASP A 76 -20.19 4.92 9.62
C ASP A 76 -18.94 5.10 8.75
N TRP A 77 -18.61 4.06 7.98
CA TRP A 77 -17.57 4.15 6.96
C TRP A 77 -18.04 5.03 5.80
N THR A 78 -17.12 5.83 5.25
CA THR A 78 -17.42 6.67 4.07
C THR A 78 -17.79 5.81 2.86
N SER A 79 -18.50 6.39 1.88
CA SER A 79 -18.79 5.73 0.59
C SER A 79 -17.55 5.32 -0.21
N GLY A 80 -16.38 5.86 0.14
CA GLY A 80 -15.09 5.52 -0.44
C GLY A 80 -14.76 6.27 -1.72
N VAL A 81 -13.49 6.22 -2.07
CA VAL A 81 -12.95 6.64 -3.36
C VAL A 81 -12.62 5.37 -4.14
N GLU A 82 -13.27 5.19 -5.28
CA GLU A 82 -13.09 3.99 -6.12
C GLU A 82 -11.75 4.05 -6.88
N LEU A 83 -11.07 2.91 -6.93
CA LEU A 83 -9.90 2.68 -7.77
C LEU A 83 -10.39 2.13 -9.11
N LEU A 84 -9.91 2.71 -10.21
CA LEU A 84 -10.30 2.33 -11.56
C LEU A 84 -9.05 2.09 -12.40
N GLU A 85 -8.96 0.93 -13.05
CA GLU A 85 -7.89 0.62 -14.01
C GLU A 85 -7.97 1.61 -15.18
N GLY A 86 -6.85 2.28 -15.47
CA GLY A 86 -6.75 3.34 -16.46
C GLY A 86 -7.73 4.50 -16.21
N ASP A 87 -8.06 4.77 -14.93
CA ASP A 87 -9.04 5.76 -14.47
C ASP A 87 -10.48 5.54 -14.99
N ILE A 88 -10.81 4.34 -15.50
CA ILE A 88 -12.09 4.09 -16.18
C ILE A 88 -12.76 2.79 -15.74
N THR A 89 -12.01 1.70 -15.59
CA THR A 89 -12.60 0.36 -15.48
C THR A 89 -12.59 -0.13 -14.03
N PRO A 90 -13.75 -0.47 -13.44
CA PRO A 90 -13.79 -1.10 -12.13
C PRO A 90 -13.12 -2.46 -12.09
N PHE A 91 -12.52 -2.80 -10.95
CA PHE A 91 -11.82 -4.08 -10.76
C PHE A 91 -11.84 -4.53 -9.30
N THR A 92 -11.44 -5.79 -9.10
CA THR A 92 -11.16 -6.37 -7.79
C THR A 92 -9.67 -6.65 -7.63
N ILE A 93 -9.23 -6.61 -6.38
CA ILE A 93 -7.85 -6.92 -5.99
C ILE A 93 -7.77 -8.25 -5.26
N THR A 94 -6.58 -8.83 -5.26
CA THR A 94 -6.24 -10.05 -4.51
C THR A 94 -5.17 -9.80 -3.45
N ALA A 95 -4.51 -8.64 -3.50
CA ALA A 95 -3.60 -8.16 -2.47
C ALA A 95 -3.39 -6.64 -2.64
N ALA A 96 -2.86 -5.99 -1.61
CA ALA A 96 -2.46 -4.59 -1.62
C ALA A 96 -1.19 -4.39 -0.78
N SER A 97 -0.45 -3.33 -1.05
CA SER A 97 0.66 -2.89 -0.21
C SER A 97 0.17 -2.27 1.10
N ASP A 98 1.10 -1.86 1.95
CA ASP A 98 0.78 -0.90 3.00
C ASP A 98 0.30 0.43 2.38
N ILE A 99 -0.61 1.11 3.08
CA ILE A 99 -1.05 2.46 2.72
C ILE A 99 0.11 3.42 3.01
N CYS A 100 0.60 4.08 1.97
CA CYS A 100 1.77 4.95 2.03
C CYS A 100 1.36 6.42 2.14
N PHE A 101 1.86 7.11 3.18
CA PHE A 101 1.56 8.51 3.46
C PHE A 101 2.76 9.41 3.15
N PRO A 102 2.59 10.47 2.34
CA PRO A 102 3.52 11.59 2.31
C PRO A 102 3.71 12.21 3.69
N SER A 103 4.86 12.85 3.91
CA SER A 103 5.20 13.42 5.22
C SER A 103 4.30 14.56 5.69
N ASP A 104 3.54 15.17 4.77
CA ASP A 104 2.61 16.29 4.94
C ASP A 104 1.14 15.86 4.72
N PHE A 105 0.81 14.57 4.93
CA PHE A 105 -0.54 14.05 4.78
C PHE A 105 -1.61 14.83 5.57
N ASP A 106 -1.24 15.39 6.72
CA ASP A 106 -2.12 16.19 7.57
C ASP A 106 -2.52 17.53 6.94
N GLU A 107 -1.74 18.03 5.96
CA GLU A 107 -2.05 19.24 5.21
C GLU A 107 -2.95 18.95 3.99
N THR A 108 -2.74 17.81 3.34
CA THR A 108 -3.48 17.41 2.14
C THR A 108 -3.77 15.91 2.17
N TYR A 109 -5.05 15.54 2.11
CA TYR A 109 -5.45 14.14 1.96
C TYR A 109 -4.97 13.60 0.61
N LYS A 110 -3.78 13.00 0.63
CA LYS A 110 -3.14 12.30 -0.48
C LYS A 110 -2.39 11.10 0.08
N LEU A 111 -2.71 9.91 -0.40
CA LEU A 111 -1.99 8.68 -0.07
C LEU A 111 -1.69 7.88 -1.33
N PHE A 112 -0.83 6.88 -1.19
CA PHE A 112 -0.46 5.98 -2.26
C PHE A 112 -0.66 4.53 -1.86
N ILE A 113 -1.03 3.69 -2.81
CA ILE A 113 -1.25 2.26 -2.58
C ILE A 113 -0.85 1.47 -3.82
N GLY A 114 -0.10 0.38 -3.64
CA GLY A 114 0.11 -0.63 -4.67
C GLY A 114 -0.96 -1.71 -4.56
N VAL A 115 -1.45 -2.22 -5.68
CA VAL A 115 -2.44 -3.30 -5.71
C VAL A 115 -2.05 -4.42 -6.66
N VAL A 116 -2.60 -5.61 -6.41
CA VAL A 116 -2.41 -6.82 -7.21
C VAL A 116 -3.77 -7.33 -7.68
N GLY A 117 -3.88 -7.72 -8.95
CA GLY A 117 -5.09 -8.29 -9.53
C GLY A 117 -5.41 -7.69 -10.89
N ALA A 118 -6.70 -7.59 -11.22
CA ALA A 118 -7.11 -7.12 -12.55
C ALA A 118 -6.71 -5.67 -12.84
N GLY A 119 -6.61 -4.81 -11.82
CA GLY A 119 -6.13 -3.43 -11.93
C GLY A 119 -4.79 -3.20 -11.26
N GLY A 120 -3.89 -4.19 -11.29
CA GLY A 120 -2.57 -4.12 -10.67
C GLY A 120 -1.76 -2.90 -11.12
N ASP A 121 -1.53 -1.96 -10.19
CA ASP A 121 -0.76 -0.74 -10.40
C ASP A 121 -0.43 -0.07 -9.04
N VAL A 122 0.15 1.12 -9.06
CA VAL A 122 0.15 2.10 -7.98
C VAL A 122 -0.94 3.14 -8.22
N TYR A 123 -1.70 3.45 -7.18
CA TYR A 123 -2.74 4.48 -7.21
C TYR A 123 -2.38 5.63 -6.29
N GLN A 124 -2.54 6.86 -6.77
CA GLN A 124 -2.59 8.05 -5.93
C GLN A 124 -4.04 8.34 -5.57
N VAL A 125 -4.35 8.40 -4.29
CA VAL A 125 -5.72 8.63 -3.80
C VAL A 125 -5.80 9.98 -3.11
N THR A 126 -6.76 10.80 -3.55
CA THR A 126 -7.11 12.09 -2.95
C THR A 126 -8.48 12.01 -2.28
N SER A 127 -8.94 13.08 -1.64
CA SER A 127 -10.25 13.08 -0.95
C SER A 127 -11.45 12.89 -1.87
N GLY A 128 -11.28 12.98 -3.20
CA GLY A 128 -12.39 12.90 -4.15
C GLY A 128 -12.14 12.02 -5.38
N ALA A 129 -10.92 11.51 -5.59
CA ALA A 129 -10.58 10.69 -6.74
C ALA A 129 -9.32 9.86 -6.47
N ALA A 130 -9.26 8.67 -7.07
CA ALA A 130 -8.04 7.91 -7.25
C ALA A 130 -7.54 8.10 -8.69
N HIS A 131 -6.22 8.02 -8.85
CA HIS A 131 -5.54 8.13 -10.13
C HIS A 131 -4.58 6.96 -10.29
N ASP A 132 -4.72 6.24 -11.39
CA ASP A 132 -3.79 5.21 -11.86
C ASP A 132 -2.45 5.86 -12.26
N LEU A 133 -1.33 5.37 -11.70
CA LEU A 133 0.01 5.91 -11.94
C LEU A 133 0.78 5.15 -13.03
N ASN A 134 0.13 4.20 -13.72
CA ASN A 134 0.61 3.52 -14.93
C ASN A 134 2.02 2.89 -14.76
N VAL A 135 2.22 2.12 -13.68
CA VAL A 135 3.36 1.20 -13.59
C VAL A 135 3.15 -0.01 -14.52
N ASP A 136 1.90 -0.29 -14.90
CA ASP A 136 1.47 -1.35 -15.80
C ASP A 136 1.84 -2.76 -15.28
N THR A 137 1.79 -2.97 -13.96
CA THR A 137 2.12 -4.26 -13.33
C THR A 137 1.58 -4.39 -11.91
N ASP A 138 1.37 -5.62 -11.45
CA ASP A 138 0.97 -5.93 -10.07
C ASP A 138 2.03 -5.48 -9.05
N ILE A 139 1.63 -4.59 -8.14
CA ILE A 139 2.51 -4.06 -7.08
C ILE A 139 2.06 -4.59 -5.71
N ILE A 140 2.91 -5.41 -5.09
CA ILE A 140 2.65 -6.00 -3.77
C ILE A 140 3.22 -5.15 -2.62
N SER A 141 4.22 -4.32 -2.91
CA SER A 141 4.90 -3.52 -1.91
C SER A 141 5.22 -2.14 -2.47
N LEU A 142 4.95 -1.12 -1.68
CA LEU A 142 5.19 0.27 -2.00
C LEU A 142 5.80 0.93 -0.78
N ASP A 143 6.71 1.86 -1.02
CA ASP A 143 7.16 2.81 -0.01
C ASP A 143 7.21 4.22 -0.59
N VAL A 144 7.09 5.24 0.26
CA VAL A 144 7.09 6.65 -0.12
C VAL A 144 7.97 7.49 0.79
N VAL A 145 8.69 8.45 0.20
CA VAL A 145 9.37 9.52 0.94
C VAL A 145 9.03 10.88 0.35
N GLY A 146 9.07 11.92 1.18
CA GLY A 146 8.83 13.31 0.77
C GLY A 146 7.38 13.78 0.98
N GLU A 147 7.16 15.03 0.63
CA GLU A 147 5.89 15.76 0.73
C GLU A 147 5.01 15.47 -0.50
N ALA A 148 3.69 15.65 -0.40
CA ALA A 148 2.69 15.31 -1.39
C ALA A 148 2.92 15.99 -2.76
N GLY A 149 3.63 17.12 -2.79
CA GLY A 149 4.03 17.83 -4.01
C GLY A 149 5.32 17.34 -4.66
N ASN A 150 6.11 16.50 -3.97
CA ASN A 150 7.43 16.04 -4.40
C ASN A 150 7.79 14.68 -3.75
N THR A 151 6.94 13.67 -3.94
CA THR A 151 7.22 12.33 -3.43
C THR A 151 8.15 11.55 -4.35
N GLN A 152 8.98 10.71 -3.75
CA GLN A 152 9.63 9.59 -4.44
C GLN A 152 8.97 8.29 -3.99
N LEU A 153 8.73 7.39 -4.94
CA LEU A 153 8.03 6.12 -4.70
C LEU A 153 8.90 4.95 -5.16
N LEU A 154 8.97 3.92 -4.33
CA LEU A 154 9.64 2.68 -4.66
C LEU A 154 8.62 1.54 -4.63
N ALA A 155 8.43 0.87 -5.76
CA ALA A 155 7.42 -0.17 -5.93
C ALA A 155 8.06 -1.52 -6.24
N GLY A 156 7.69 -2.55 -5.48
CA GLY A 156 8.09 -3.94 -5.68
C GLY A 156 7.01 -4.75 -6.37
N ALA A 157 7.38 -5.46 -7.43
CA ALA A 157 6.46 -6.27 -8.23
C ALA A 157 6.00 -7.54 -7.49
N ALA A 158 4.75 -7.95 -7.71
CA ALA A 158 4.19 -9.16 -7.12
C ALA A 158 4.69 -10.45 -7.82
N GLY A 159 4.92 -10.39 -9.14
CA GLY A 159 5.24 -11.55 -9.97
C GLY A 159 6.69 -11.64 -10.45
N SER A 160 7.60 -10.82 -9.91
CA SER A 160 9.01 -10.86 -10.29
C SER A 160 9.90 -10.13 -9.28
N ALA A 161 11.21 -10.32 -9.39
CA ALA A 161 12.21 -9.55 -8.65
C ALA A 161 12.32 -8.05 -9.05
N GLN A 162 11.46 -7.56 -9.96
CA GLN A 162 11.59 -6.21 -10.49
C GLN A 162 11.13 -5.15 -9.48
N ILE A 163 11.86 -4.04 -9.47
CA ILE A 163 11.59 -2.86 -8.65
C ILE A 163 11.51 -1.66 -9.57
N TYR A 164 10.54 -0.78 -9.32
CA TYR A 164 10.32 0.45 -10.07
C TYR A 164 10.48 1.66 -9.13
N LEU A 165 11.23 2.67 -9.59
CA LEU A 165 11.38 3.94 -8.90
C LEU A 165 10.65 5.04 -9.69
N SER A 166 9.90 5.86 -8.97
CA SER A 166 9.45 7.18 -9.44
C SER A 166 10.06 8.28 -8.56
N THR A 167 10.54 9.34 -9.19
CA THR A 167 11.11 10.52 -8.51
C THR A 167 10.28 11.79 -8.71
N ASP A 168 9.09 11.65 -9.30
CA ASP A 168 8.23 12.75 -9.73
C ASP A 168 6.75 12.51 -9.35
N GLY A 169 6.52 11.93 -8.17
CA GLY A 169 5.18 11.69 -7.65
C GLY A 169 4.37 10.63 -8.39
N GLY A 170 5.03 9.71 -9.08
CA GLY A 170 4.40 8.63 -9.84
C GLY A 170 4.06 8.99 -11.28
N SER A 171 4.58 10.11 -11.81
CA SER A 171 4.31 10.51 -13.20
C SER A 171 5.13 9.69 -14.20
N ASN A 172 6.34 9.27 -13.80
CA ASN A 172 7.21 8.38 -14.57
C ASN A 172 7.81 7.32 -13.66
N TRP A 173 8.02 6.14 -14.22
CA TRP A 173 8.61 4.98 -13.54
C TRP A 173 9.82 4.45 -14.29
N VAL A 174 10.87 4.11 -13.53
CA VAL A 174 12.09 3.50 -14.06
C VAL A 174 12.32 2.17 -13.36
N GLY A 175 12.27 1.08 -14.12
CA GLY A 175 12.61 -0.24 -13.63
C GLY A 175 14.10 -0.37 -13.35
N SER A 176 14.45 -1.16 -12.33
CA SER A 176 15.84 -1.42 -11.98
C SER A 176 16.60 -2.06 -13.15
N THR A 177 17.85 -1.66 -13.34
CA THR A 177 18.72 -2.22 -14.41
C THR A 177 19.40 -3.50 -13.98
N LYS A 178 19.59 -3.65 -12.66
CA LYS A 178 20.03 -4.87 -12.00
C LYS A 178 19.10 -5.12 -10.81
N PRO A 179 18.00 -5.87 -10.99
CA PRO A 179 17.10 -6.21 -9.88
C PRO A 179 17.79 -7.13 -8.85
N PRO A 180 17.21 -7.30 -7.65
CA PRO A 180 17.53 -8.43 -6.79
C PRO A 180 17.28 -9.77 -7.52
N THR A 181 17.72 -10.87 -6.93
CA THR A 181 17.35 -12.21 -7.40
C THR A 181 16.03 -12.64 -6.77
N GLY A 182 15.38 -13.67 -7.33
CA GLY A 182 14.04 -14.10 -6.94
C GLY A 182 13.13 -14.21 -8.16
N ASP A 183 12.04 -14.95 -8.05
CA ASP A 183 11.09 -15.17 -9.15
C ASP A 183 9.63 -14.98 -8.76
N SER A 184 9.37 -14.47 -7.55
CA SER A 184 8.04 -14.23 -7.00
C SER A 184 7.95 -12.79 -6.45
N GLU A 185 7.29 -12.60 -5.31
CA GLU A 185 7.03 -11.30 -4.68
C GLU A 185 8.31 -10.55 -4.28
N THR A 186 8.29 -9.24 -4.50
CA THR A 186 9.35 -8.30 -4.09
C THR A 186 8.82 -7.26 -3.13
N TYR A 187 9.38 -7.23 -1.92
CA TYR A 187 9.06 -6.26 -0.88
C TYR A 187 10.19 -5.23 -0.77
N VAL A 188 9.84 -3.95 -0.67
CA VAL A 188 10.78 -2.84 -0.67
C VAL A 188 10.64 -1.97 0.58
N LEU A 189 11.74 -1.33 0.97
CA LEU A 189 11.78 -0.37 2.07
C LEU A 189 12.85 0.69 1.79
N MET A 190 12.47 1.94 1.72
CA MET A 190 13.36 3.09 1.62
C MET A 190 13.93 3.46 2.98
N ALA A 191 15.20 3.89 3.01
CA ALA A 191 15.73 4.57 4.18
C ALA A 191 15.05 5.93 4.34
N SER A 192 14.96 6.43 5.58
CA SER A 192 14.38 7.75 5.87
C SER A 192 15.06 8.90 5.13
N ASP A 193 16.33 8.73 4.76
CA ASP A 193 17.14 9.69 4.00
C ASP A 193 17.27 9.33 2.52
N PHE A 194 16.40 8.47 1.97
CA PHE A 194 16.52 7.94 0.60
C PHE A 194 16.69 9.02 -0.46
N ALA A 195 15.99 10.16 -0.34
CA ALA A 195 16.12 11.28 -1.27
C ALA A 195 17.56 11.81 -1.40
N ASP A 196 18.36 11.70 -0.33
CA ASP A 196 19.76 12.10 -0.27
C ASP A 196 20.72 10.93 -0.48
N SER A 197 20.41 9.76 0.09
CA SER A 197 21.31 8.61 0.17
C SER A 197 21.15 7.61 -0.97
N GLY A 198 19.99 7.62 -1.65
CA GLY A 198 19.59 6.59 -2.62
C GLY A 198 19.49 5.19 -2.00
N LYS A 199 19.42 5.08 -0.67
CA LYS A 199 19.54 3.81 0.04
C LYS A 199 18.18 3.18 0.32
N ALA A 200 17.99 1.96 -0.18
CA ALA A 200 16.80 1.17 0.09
C ALA A 200 17.15 -0.32 0.22
N TYR A 201 16.21 -1.10 0.72
CA TYR A 201 16.31 -2.54 0.92
C TYR A 201 15.20 -3.24 0.17
N ALA A 202 15.47 -4.47 -0.25
CA ALA A 202 14.50 -5.34 -0.87
C ALA A 202 14.63 -6.76 -0.33
N ALA A 203 13.49 -7.41 -0.09
CA ALA A 203 13.41 -8.83 0.20
C ALA A 203 12.55 -9.48 -0.87
N THR A 204 13.04 -10.56 -1.47
CA THR A 204 12.29 -11.31 -2.48
C THR A 204 11.88 -12.68 -1.95
N SER A 205 10.85 -13.27 -2.55
CA SER A 205 10.44 -14.66 -2.29
C SER A 205 10.64 -15.54 -3.53
N GLY A 206 10.42 -16.84 -3.37
CA GLY A 206 10.58 -17.82 -4.45
C GLY A 206 12.01 -18.37 -4.60
N ILE A 207 12.29 -18.93 -5.77
CA ILE A 207 13.56 -19.56 -6.11
C ILE A 207 14.64 -18.47 -6.23
N GLU A 208 15.81 -18.72 -5.63
CA GLU A 208 16.93 -17.77 -5.61
C GLU A 208 16.57 -16.42 -4.95
N SER A 209 15.61 -16.43 -4.02
CA SER A 209 15.29 -15.27 -3.18
C SER A 209 16.50 -14.75 -2.41
N ALA A 210 16.48 -13.45 -2.11
CA ALA A 210 17.55 -12.80 -1.38
C ALA A 210 17.06 -11.56 -0.64
N PHE A 211 17.83 -11.17 0.37
CA PHE A 211 17.78 -9.83 0.94
C PHE A 211 18.85 -8.97 0.27
N SER A 212 18.46 -7.83 -0.30
CA SER A 212 19.32 -6.96 -1.11
C SER A 212 19.27 -5.50 -0.66
N CYS A 213 20.27 -4.72 -1.06
CA CYS A 213 20.38 -3.30 -0.78
C CYS A 213 20.83 -2.54 -2.03
N THR A 214 20.33 -1.32 -2.17
CA THR A 214 20.79 -0.32 -3.13
C THR A 214 21.37 0.89 -2.39
N THR A 215 22.28 1.61 -3.03
CA THR A 215 22.76 2.94 -2.60
C THR A 215 22.83 3.90 -3.80
N ASP A 216 22.10 3.59 -4.87
CA ASP A 216 22.11 4.33 -6.13
C ASP A 216 20.67 4.64 -6.61
N GLY A 217 19.72 4.70 -5.68
CA GLY A 217 18.32 4.98 -5.96
C GLY A 217 17.62 3.83 -6.67
N GLY A 218 17.88 2.59 -6.26
CA GLY A 218 17.19 1.41 -6.81
C GLY A 218 17.59 1.05 -8.24
N VAL A 219 18.62 1.69 -8.82
CA VAL A 219 19.13 1.37 -10.16
C VAL A 219 19.80 0.00 -10.16
N THR A 220 20.60 -0.29 -9.12
CA THR A 220 21.23 -1.59 -8.92
C THR A 220 21.03 -2.12 -7.51
N TRP A 221 20.76 -3.43 -7.42
CA TRP A 221 20.55 -4.14 -6.17
C TRP A 221 21.65 -5.18 -5.95
N ASN A 222 22.20 -5.19 -4.74
CA ASN A 222 23.26 -6.09 -4.34
C ASN A 222 22.80 -6.93 -3.15
N GLN A 223 22.92 -8.25 -3.27
CA GLN A 223 22.54 -9.19 -2.21
C GLN A 223 23.41 -8.98 -0.96
N LEU A 224 22.75 -8.93 0.19
CA LEU A 224 23.36 -8.90 1.52
C LEU A 224 23.24 -10.26 2.23
N SER A 225 22.18 -11.03 1.94
CA SER A 225 21.99 -12.41 2.42
C SER A 225 21.20 -13.23 1.41
N LEU A 226 21.43 -14.55 1.45
CA LEU A 226 20.57 -15.59 0.88
C LEU A 226 19.67 -16.16 1.97
#